data_AF-A0A9D1CSE7-F1
#
_entry.id   AF-A0A9D1CSE7-F1
#
_cell.length_a   1.000
_cell.length_b   1.000
_cell.length_c   1.000
_cell.angle_alpha   90.00
_cell.angle_beta   90.00
_cell.angle_gamma   90.00
#
_symmetry.space_group_name_H-M   'P 1'
#
loop_
_entity.id
_entity.type
_entity.pdbx_description
1 polymer ?
#
loop_
_entity_poly.entity_id
_entity_poly.type
_entity_poly.pdbx_seq_one_letter_code
_entity_poly.pdbx_strand_id
1 'polypeptide(L)' 'MAYIWGRPGAGTFDPGARQEILDLVGGRAAEQYSAVCAGVTVTNKVSYSGYDAVGGYLFPREGEEQRLSLRFTMRAGQ' A
#
# COMPACT_ATOMS: atom_id res chain seq x y z
N MET A 1 -5.08 -22.86 -7.61
CA MET A 1 -5.56 -21.49 -7.89
C MET A 1 -4.81 -20.56 -6.95
N ALA A 2 -3.95 -19.65 -7.43
CA ALA A 2 -3.33 -18.68 -6.52
C ALA A 2 -4.30 -17.53 -6.31
N TYR A 3 -4.68 -17.32 -5.04
CA TYR A 3 -5.50 -16.20 -4.63
C TYR A 3 -4.55 -15.08 -4.24
N ILE A 4 -4.63 -13.96 -4.96
CA ILE A 4 -4.02 -12.73 -4.49
C ILE A 4 -5.13 -11.91 -3.84
N TRP A 5 -4.99 -11.73 -2.52
CA TRP A 5 -5.82 -10.85 -1.69
C TRP A 5 -7.34 -11.04 -1.81
N GLY A 6 -7.78 -12.31 -1.90
CA GLY A 6 -9.19 -12.67 -1.85
C GLY A 6 -9.98 -12.45 -3.14
N ARG A 7 -9.37 -11.90 -4.21
CA ARG A 7 -9.98 -11.85 -5.55
C ARG A 7 -9.55 -13.08 -6.36
N PRO A 8 -10.45 -14.03 -6.67
CA PRO A 8 -10.10 -15.20 -7.48
C PRO A 8 -9.48 -14.76 -8.81
N GLY A 9 -8.28 -15.29 -9.12
CA GLY A 9 -7.59 -15.06 -10.38
C GLY A 9 -6.72 -13.81 -10.51
N ALA A 10 -6.76 -12.87 -9.55
CA ALA A 10 -5.98 -11.63 -9.54
C ALA A 10 -4.45 -11.81 -9.32
N GLY A 11 -3.91 -12.99 -9.61
CA GLY A 11 -2.47 -13.27 -9.55
C GLY A 11 -2.02 -14.28 -10.58
N THR A 12 -2.79 -15.34 -10.79
CA THR A 12 -2.46 -16.36 -11.82
C THR A 12 -2.98 -15.97 -13.21
N PHE A 13 -4.11 -15.27 -13.32
CA PHE A 13 -4.79 -15.01 -14.60
C PHE A 13 -4.82 -13.53 -15.00
N ASP A 14 -4.46 -12.63 -14.08
CA ASP A 14 -4.40 -11.18 -14.34
C ASP A 14 -3.15 -10.56 -13.68
N PRO A 15 -1.97 -10.74 -14.29
CA PRO A 15 -0.72 -10.18 -13.77
C PRO A 15 -0.68 -8.65 -13.82
N GLY A 16 -1.47 -8.01 -14.69
CA GLY A 16 -1.61 -6.55 -14.76
C GLY A 16 -2.28 -6.00 -13.51
N ALA A 17 -3.42 -6.57 -13.12
CA ALA A 17 -4.10 -6.25 -11.86
C ALA A 17 -3.20 -6.41 -10.63
N ARG A 18 -2.40 -7.48 -10.60
CA ARG A 18 -1.41 -7.69 -9.53
C ARG A 18 -0.39 -6.56 -9.51
N GLN A 19 0.16 -6.18 -10.66
CA GLN A 19 1.19 -5.15 -10.75
C GLN A 19 0.65 -3.77 -10.36
N GLU A 20 -0.55 -3.39 -10.81
CA GLU A 20 -1.18 -2.12 -10.43
C GLU A 20 -1.32 -1.96 -8.91
N ILE A 21 -1.71 -3.04 -8.22
CA ILE A 21 -1.85 -3.02 -6.76
C ILE A 21 -0.47 -2.90 -6.09
N LEU A 22 0.55 -3.58 -6.61
CA LEU A 22 1.92 -3.47 -6.09
C LEU A 22 2.51 -2.08 -6.32
N ASP A 23 2.27 -1.48 -7.49
CA ASP A 23 2.73 -0.14 -7.82
C ASP A 23 2.07 0.90 -6.91
N LEU A 24 0.76 0.76 -6.63
CA LEU A 24 0.05 1.62 -5.69
C LEU A 24 0.62 1.51 -4.27
N VAL A 25 0.82 0.29 -3.76
CA VAL A 25 1.32 0.06 -2.40
C VAL A 25 2.79 0.47 -2.26
N GLY A 26 3.62 0.14 -3.25
CA GLY A 26 5.05 0.41 -3.22
C GLY A 26 5.39 1.89 -3.42
N GLY A 27 4.70 2.57 -4.35
CA GLY A 27 5.00 3.96 -4.69
C GLY A 27 4.45 4.99 -3.70
N ARG A 28 3.50 4.60 -2.83
CA ARG A 28 2.77 5.53 -1.94
C ARG A 28 2.68 5.02 -0.51
N ALA A 29 3.63 4.19 -0.09
CA ALA A 29 3.63 3.58 1.24
C ALA A 29 3.64 4.61 2.38
N ALA A 30 4.28 5.76 2.18
CA ALA A 30 4.33 6.87 3.14
C ALA A 30 3.11 7.80 3.11
N GLU A 31 2.10 7.52 2.27
CA GLU A 31 0.92 8.37 2.10
C GLU A 31 -0.33 7.65 2.61
N GLN A 32 -1.21 8.40 3.28
CA GLN A 32 -2.55 7.89 3.58
C GLN A 32 -3.40 7.90 2.32
N TYR A 33 -3.99 6.76 1.98
CA TYR A 33 -4.86 6.66 0.81
C TYR A 33 -5.96 5.60 0.99
N SER A 34 -7.02 5.73 0.21
CA SER A 34 -8.02 4.69 -0.01
C SER A 34 -8.37 4.72 -1.50
N ALA A 35 -8.10 3.62 -2.21
CA ALA A 35 -8.25 3.53 -3.65
C ALA A 35 -8.81 2.16 -4.05
N VAL A 36 -9.52 2.10 -5.16
CA VAL A 36 -9.98 0.84 -5.76
C VAL A 36 -9.05 0.50 -6.92
N CYS A 37 -8.33 -0.61 -6.80
CA CYS A 37 -7.47 -1.14 -7.87
C CYS A 37 -7.90 -2.57 -8.17
N ALA A 38 -8.19 -2.84 -9.44
CA ALA A 38 -8.58 -4.15 -9.93
C ALA A 38 -9.69 -4.83 -9.08
N GLY A 39 -10.74 -4.08 -8.72
CA GLY A 39 -11.87 -4.58 -7.91
C GLY A 39 -11.57 -4.81 -6.43
N VAL A 40 -10.37 -4.44 -5.96
CA VAL A 40 -9.96 -4.49 -4.56
C VAL A 40 -9.86 -3.07 -4.02
N THR A 41 -10.56 -2.79 -2.93
CA THR A 41 -10.37 -1.55 -2.17
C THR A 41 -9.12 -1.70 -1.31
N VAL A 42 -8.09 -0.92 -1.61
CA VAL A 42 -6.83 -0.84 -0.88
C VAL A 42 -6.82 0.43 -0.06
N THR A 43 -6.64 0.31 1.25
CA THR A 43 -6.51 1.44 2.17
C THR A 43 -5.18 1.36 2.88
N ASN A 44 -4.42 2.46 2.86
CA ASN A 44 -3.21 2.64 3.66
C ASN A 44 -3.47 3.71 4.72
N LYS A 45 -3.30 3.33 5.99
CA LYS A 45 -3.25 4.26 7.10
C LYS A 45 -1.82 4.29 7.62
N VAL A 46 -1.17 5.43 7.48
CA VAL A 46 0.20 5.66 7.91
C VAL A 46 0.25 6.80 8.92
N SER A 47 1.07 6.62 9.94
CA SER A 47 1.44 7.64 10.91
C SER A 47 2.94 7.53 11.19
N TYR A 48 3.65 8.65 11.16
CA TYR A 48 5.09 8.68 11.44
C TYR A 48 5.51 9.99 12.13
N SER A 49 6.62 9.92 12.86
CA SER A 49 7.32 11.06 13.46
C SER A 49 8.82 10.86 13.37
N GLY A 50 9.61 11.93 13.36
CA GLY A 50 11.07 11.84 13.16
C GLY A 50 11.51 11.61 11.72
N TYR A 51 10.64 11.90 10.74
CA TYR A 51 10.93 11.72 9.32
C TYR A 51 10.50 12.92 8.48
N ASP A 52 11.22 13.17 7.39
CA ASP A 52 10.80 13.98 6.25
C ASP A 52 10.18 13.10 5.17
N ALA A 53 8.99 13.49 4.68
CA ALA A 53 8.32 12.80 3.60
C ALA A 53 8.66 13.46 2.25
N VAL A 54 9.32 12.73 1.37
CA VAL A 54 9.71 13.21 0.02
C VAL A 54 9.35 12.14 -1.00
N GLY A 55 8.43 12.46 -1.91
CA GLY A 55 8.08 11.61 -3.06
C GLY A 55 7.63 10.19 -2.69
N GLY A 56 6.86 10.01 -1.61
CA GLY A 56 6.39 8.70 -1.16
C GLY A 56 7.37 7.94 -0.26
N TYR A 57 8.54 8.51 0.04
CA TYR A 57 9.55 7.94 0.93
C TYR A 57 9.67 8.73 2.24
N LEU A 58 10.16 8.05 3.29
CA LEU A 58 10.44 8.65 4.60
C LEU A 58 11.95 8.67 4.84
N PHE A 59 12.50 9.87 5.08
CA PHE A 59 13.90 10.08 5.40
C PHE A 59 14.03 10.45 6.88
N PRO A 60 14.85 9.76 7.67
CA PRO A 60 14.98 10.05 9.09
C PRO A 60 15.57 11.44 9.32
N ARG A 61 14.99 12.20 10.23
CA ARG A 61 15.58 13.45 10.72
C ARG A 61 16.63 13.17 11.76
N GLU A 62 17.78 13.82 11.61
CA GLU A 62 18.87 13.72 12.58
C GLU A 62 18.43 14.26 13.95
N GLY A 63 18.70 13.51 15.01
CA GLY A 63 18.39 13.90 16.39
C GLY A 63 16.93 13.70 16.83
N GLU A 64 16.01 13.29 15.96
CA GLU A 64 14.63 12.93 16.33
C GLU A 64 14.49 11.43 16.62
N GLU A 65 13.50 11.06 17.44
CA GLU A 65 13.13 9.65 17.65
C GLU A 65 12.20 9.18 16.51
N GLN A 66 12.61 8.15 15.78
CA GLN A 66 11.85 7.63 14.65
C GLN A 66 10.74 6.69 15.08
N ARG A 67 9.50 7.00 14.70
CA ARG A 67 8.34 6.11 14.88
C ARG A 67 7.56 6.00 13.59
N LEU A 68 7.21 4.77 13.22
CA LEU A 68 6.43 4.46 12.02
C LEU A 68 5.35 3.44 12.35
N SER A 69 4.12 3.76 11.97
CA SER A 69 2.98 2.84 12.00
C SER A 69 2.35 2.79 10.61
N LEU A 70 2.32 1.60 10.03
CA LEU A 70 1.72 1.31 8.73
C LEU A 70 0.61 0.29 8.92
N ARG A 71 -0.57 0.58 8.37
CA ARG A 71 -1.70 -0.34 8.33
C ARG A 71 -2.30 -0.36 6.94
N PHE A 72 -2.00 -1.43 6.22
CA PHE A 72 -2.64 -1.75 4.94
C PHE A 72 -3.88 -2.62 5.17
N THR A 73 -4.97 -2.27 4.53
CA THR A 73 -6.22 -3.04 4.52
C THR A 73 -6.66 -3.22 3.08
N MET A 74 -6.87 -4.46 2.67
CA MET A 74 -7.34 -4.80 1.34
C MET A 74 -8.67 -5.54 1.47
N ARG A 75 -9.66 -5.10 0.70
CA ARG A 75 -11.01 -5.69 0.70
C ARG A 75 -11.41 -5.96 -0.75
N ALA A 76 -11.64 -7.22 -1.09
CA ALA A 76 -12.28 -7.56 -2.35
C ALA A 76 -13.75 -7.09 -2.31
N GLY A 77 -14.25 -6.52 -3.41
CA GLY A 77 -15.69 -6.34 -3.58
C GLY A 77 -16.40 -7.70 -3.48
N GLN A 78 -17.54 -7.74 -2.78
CA GLN A 78 -18.40 -8.93 -2.74
C GLN A 78 -18.92 -9.28 -4.13
#